data_AF-M0FL52-F1
#
_entry.id   AF-M0FL52-F1
#
_cell.length_a   1.000
_cell.length_b   1.000
_cell.length_c   1.000
_cell.angle_alpha   90.00
_cell.angle_beta   90.00
_cell.angle_gamma   90.00
#
_symmetry.space_group_name_H-M   'P 1'
#
loop_
_entity.id
_entity.type
_entity.pdbx_description
1 polymer ?
#
loop_
_entity_poly.entity_id
_entity_poly.type
_entity_poly.pdbx_seq_one_letter_code
_entity_poly.pdbx_strand_id
1 'polypeptide(L)'
;MNEHHFVSHDEGEFRLGFELLTLGEESRNRGKIFQLVQEKVDEIARKTGEKVQFLVEQDGVGYCVFRARGEHAVDTEPFVGSRMPLHATSAGKAVLAFLPDHRTRDILDDSLTEETPNTTTDFEELRDELDQMREQGYAVNHEEHIEGLNAIGAPVRKADGGVVGAISVSGPTKRFEEDGFEKEIRSQLLGETNELELNIAHKRGV
;
A
#
# COMPACT_ATOMS: atom_id res chain seq x y z
N MET A 1 -3.51 -12.47 -29.88
CA MET A 1 -3.25 -12.83 -28.46
C MET A 1 -2.14 -13.87 -28.33
N ASN A 2 -2.16 -15.01 -29.06
CA ASN A 2 -1.05 -15.99 -29.02
C ASN A 2 0.26 -15.48 -29.67
N GLU A 3 0.21 -14.60 -30.68
CA GLU A 3 1.40 -14.06 -31.36
C GLU A 3 2.31 -13.18 -30.50
N HIS A 4 1.84 -12.73 -29.33
CA HIS A 4 2.59 -11.90 -28.41
C HIS A 4 2.84 -12.60 -27.07
N HIS A 5 2.69 -13.93 -27.00
CA HIS A 5 2.94 -14.72 -25.78
C HIS A 5 2.14 -14.25 -24.54
N PHE A 6 1.01 -13.57 -24.72
CA PHE A 6 0.12 -13.16 -23.62
C PHE A 6 -0.71 -14.31 -23.08
N VAL A 7 -1.00 -15.29 -23.92
CA VAL A 7 -1.73 -16.51 -23.57
C VAL A 7 -0.96 -17.69 -24.16
N SER A 8 -0.78 -18.73 -23.37
CA SER A 8 -0.31 -20.03 -23.85
C SER A 8 -1.47 -21.02 -23.87
N HIS A 9 -1.41 -21.97 -24.78
CA HIS A 9 -2.41 -23.01 -24.92
C HIS A 9 -1.71 -24.36 -24.91
N ASP A 10 -2.08 -25.21 -23.95
CA ASP A 10 -1.53 -26.54 -23.74
C ASP A 10 -2.67 -27.51 -23.41
N GLU A 11 -2.77 -28.61 -24.14
CA GLU A 11 -3.81 -29.66 -23.97
C GLU A 11 -5.27 -29.17 -23.85
N GLY A 12 -5.64 -28.05 -24.50
CA GLY A 12 -7.00 -27.51 -24.43
C GLY A 12 -7.23 -26.51 -23.30
N GLU A 13 -6.22 -26.28 -22.46
CA GLU A 13 -6.25 -25.25 -21.42
C GLU A 13 -5.53 -23.98 -21.88
N PHE A 14 -6.15 -22.83 -21.61
CA PHE A 14 -5.51 -21.53 -21.75
C PHE A 14 -4.86 -21.13 -20.44
N ARG A 15 -3.60 -20.72 -20.48
CA ARG A 15 -2.86 -20.16 -19.33
C ARG A 15 -2.36 -18.77 -19.68
N LEU A 16 -2.15 -17.93 -18.67
CA LEU A 16 -1.46 -16.65 -18.86
C LEU A 16 -0.04 -16.93 -19.35
N GLY A 17 0.37 -16.23 -20.40
CA GLY A 17 1.73 -16.30 -20.89
C GLY A 17 2.64 -15.33 -20.13
N PHE A 18 3.94 -15.66 -20.09
CA PHE A 18 4.94 -14.90 -19.32
C PHE A 18 5.16 -13.47 -19.81
N GLU A 19 4.68 -13.09 -20.99
CA GLU A 19 4.77 -11.70 -21.46
C GLU A 19 4.06 -10.72 -20.51
N LEU A 20 2.96 -11.15 -19.88
CA LEU A 20 2.27 -10.35 -18.87
C LEU A 20 3.14 -10.09 -17.63
N LEU A 21 3.99 -11.05 -17.26
CA LEU A 21 4.95 -10.89 -16.17
C LEU A 21 6.05 -9.91 -16.59
N THR A 22 6.59 -10.03 -17.80
CA THR A 22 7.59 -9.10 -18.35
C THR A 22 7.08 -7.66 -18.32
N LEU A 23 5.89 -7.40 -18.87
CA LEU A 23 5.28 -6.07 -18.88
C LEU A 23 4.96 -5.57 -17.46
N GLY A 24 4.53 -6.45 -16.57
CA GLY A 24 4.30 -6.13 -15.17
C GLY A 24 5.58 -5.68 -14.46
N GLU A 25 6.69 -6.38 -14.68
CA GLU A 25 8.02 -6.04 -14.16
C GLU A 25 8.52 -4.71 -14.74
N GLU A 26 8.37 -4.49 -16.04
CA GLU A 26 8.73 -3.21 -16.67
C GLU A 26 7.92 -2.05 -16.11
N SER A 27 6.62 -2.23 -15.92
CA SER A 27 5.75 -1.24 -15.29
C SER A 27 6.16 -0.96 -13.84
N ARG A 28 6.40 -2.01 -13.05
CA ARG A 28 6.80 -1.92 -11.64
C ARG A 28 8.15 -1.23 -11.46
N ASN A 29 9.12 -1.57 -12.29
CA ASN A 29 10.49 -1.05 -12.19
C ASN A 29 10.66 0.26 -12.99
N ARG A 30 9.55 0.87 -13.43
CA ARG A 30 9.56 2.10 -14.21
C ARG A 30 9.96 3.27 -13.33
N GLY A 31 11.22 3.66 -13.45
CA GLY A 31 11.75 4.86 -12.80
C GLY A 31 12.46 4.57 -11.48
N LYS A 32 13.40 5.46 -11.13
CA LYS A 32 14.31 5.28 -9.99
C LYS A 32 13.60 5.30 -8.62
N ILE A 33 12.40 5.88 -8.54
CA ILE A 33 11.62 5.91 -7.28
C ILE A 33 11.27 4.50 -6.83
N PHE A 34 10.77 3.65 -7.73
CA PHE A 34 10.30 2.32 -7.37
C PHE A 34 11.43 1.41 -6.87
N GLN A 35 12.66 1.59 -7.37
CA GLN A 35 13.84 0.90 -6.83
C GLN A 35 14.13 1.32 -5.38
N LEU A 36 14.10 2.62 -5.09
CA LEU A 36 14.26 3.14 -3.72
C LEU A 36 13.16 2.63 -2.78
N VAL A 37 11.92 2.60 -3.27
CA VAL A 37 10.78 2.10 -2.50
C VAL A 37 10.95 0.62 -2.19
N GLN A 38 11.34 -0.21 -3.16
CA GLN A 38 11.57 -1.63 -2.94
C GLN A 38 12.64 -1.86 -1.86
N GLU A 39 13.79 -1.20 -1.98
CA GLU A 39 14.87 -1.26 -0.99
C GLU A 39 14.39 -0.88 0.41
N LYS A 40 13.55 0.16 0.50
CA LYS A 40 13.01 0.63 1.78
C LYS A 40 11.95 -0.32 2.36
N VAL A 41 11.09 -0.90 1.52
CA VAL A 41 10.11 -1.93 1.93
C VAL A 41 10.82 -3.14 2.53
N ASP A 42 11.89 -3.62 1.88
CA ASP A 42 12.71 -4.72 2.39
C ASP A 42 13.42 -4.37 3.71
N GLU A 43 13.88 -3.13 3.85
CA GLU A 43 14.50 -2.65 5.07
C GLU A 43 13.52 -2.55 6.25
N ILE A 44 12.33 -1.97 6.04
CA ILE A 44 11.30 -1.86 7.08
C ILE A 44 10.87 -3.25 7.53
N ALA A 45 10.71 -4.21 6.62
CA ALA A 45 10.31 -5.58 6.97
C ALA A 45 11.37 -6.27 7.84
N ARG A 46 12.66 -6.06 7.54
CA ARG A 46 13.76 -6.58 8.37
C ARG A 46 13.82 -5.92 9.74
N LYS A 47 13.54 -4.62 9.84
CA LYS A 47 13.61 -3.85 11.10
C LYS A 47 12.43 -4.13 12.03
N THR A 48 11.23 -4.18 11.47
CA THR A 48 9.99 -4.41 12.22
C THR A 48 9.74 -5.89 12.51
N GLY A 49 10.29 -6.79 11.70
CA GLY A 49 9.93 -8.21 11.72
C GLY A 49 8.54 -8.48 11.12
N GLU A 50 7.85 -7.47 10.61
CA GLU A 50 6.44 -7.57 10.18
C GLU A 50 6.27 -7.67 8.67
N LYS A 51 5.02 -7.87 8.23
CA LYS A 51 4.67 -7.78 6.81
C LYS A 51 4.62 -6.31 6.39
N VAL A 52 5.37 -5.97 5.34
CA VAL A 52 5.40 -4.62 4.77
C VAL A 52 4.92 -4.65 3.34
N GLN A 53 4.09 -3.68 2.97
CA GLN A 53 3.53 -3.56 1.62
C GLN A 53 3.68 -2.13 1.11
N PHE A 54 3.85 -1.98 -0.21
CA PHE A 54 3.73 -0.70 -0.89
C PHE A 54 2.53 -0.73 -1.83
N LEU A 55 1.61 0.21 -1.64
CA LEU A 55 0.40 0.38 -2.44
C LEU A 55 0.53 1.60 -3.33
N VAL A 56 0.12 1.47 -4.58
CA VAL A 56 -0.04 2.59 -5.53
C VAL A 56 -1.50 2.66 -5.96
N GLU A 57 -2.06 3.86 -5.96
CA GLU A 57 -3.35 4.12 -6.60
C GLU A 57 -3.12 4.36 -8.10
N GLN A 58 -3.94 3.71 -8.93
CA GLN A 58 -4.01 3.99 -10.35
C GLN A 58 -5.46 3.86 -10.82
N ASP A 59 -6.00 4.94 -11.37
CA ASP A 59 -7.35 5.02 -11.95
C ASP A 59 -8.45 4.60 -10.95
N GLY A 60 -8.30 5.00 -9.69
CA GLY A 60 -9.20 4.68 -8.58
C GLY A 60 -9.01 3.31 -7.95
N VAL A 61 -8.01 2.55 -8.40
CA VAL A 61 -7.74 1.20 -7.90
C VAL A 61 -6.40 1.16 -7.17
N GLY A 62 -6.40 0.68 -5.92
CA GLY A 62 -5.18 0.42 -5.17
C GLY A 62 -4.53 -0.90 -5.60
N TYR A 63 -3.24 -0.89 -5.91
CA TYR A 63 -2.46 -2.08 -6.27
C TYR A 63 -1.31 -2.29 -5.29
N CYS A 64 -1.16 -3.53 -4.79
CA CYS A 64 0.05 -3.91 -4.06
C CYS A 64 1.21 -4.09 -5.05
N VAL A 65 2.15 -3.16 -5.05
CA VAL A 65 3.27 -3.15 -6.00
C VAL A 65 4.50 -3.86 -5.43
N PHE A 66 4.77 -3.67 -4.14
CA PHE A 66 5.83 -4.38 -3.42
C PHE A 66 5.31 -5.00 -2.13
N ARG A 67 5.96 -6.09 -1.73
CA ARG A 67 5.71 -6.75 -0.45
C ARG A 67 7.00 -7.39 0.05
N ALA A 68 7.30 -7.17 1.33
CA ALA A 68 8.38 -7.83 2.04
C ALA A 68 7.86 -8.49 3.32
N ARG A 69 8.58 -9.51 3.79
CA ARG A 69 8.23 -10.30 4.97
C ARG A 69 9.38 -10.23 5.97
N GLY A 70 9.10 -9.76 7.18
CA GLY A 70 9.96 -9.99 8.33
C GLY A 70 9.72 -11.34 8.99
N GLU A 71 10.45 -11.62 10.07
CA GLU A 71 10.45 -12.91 10.79
C GLU A 71 9.07 -13.30 11.37
N HIS A 72 8.25 -12.31 11.73
CA HIS A 72 6.95 -12.49 12.35
C HIS A 72 5.77 -12.22 11.40
N ALA A 73 6.07 -12.07 10.10
CA ALA A 73 5.09 -11.77 9.07
C ALA A 73 4.07 -12.92 8.91
N VAL A 74 2.80 -12.60 9.10
CA VAL A 74 1.70 -13.51 8.80
C VAL A 74 1.49 -13.65 7.29
N ASP A 75 1.13 -14.86 6.86
CA ASP A 75 0.81 -15.14 5.46
C ASP A 75 -0.67 -14.85 5.23
N THR A 76 -0.96 -13.64 4.76
CA THR A 76 -2.29 -13.20 4.37
C THR A 76 -2.21 -12.59 2.98
N GLU A 77 -3.29 -12.72 2.22
CA GLU A 77 -3.54 -11.81 1.09
C GLU A 77 -3.53 -10.36 1.61
N PRO A 78 -3.16 -9.37 0.78
CA PRO A 78 -2.85 -9.44 -0.65
C PRO A 78 -1.40 -9.81 -0.99
N PHE A 79 -1.19 -10.29 -2.22
CA PHE A 79 0.11 -10.53 -2.85
C PHE A 79 0.45 -9.41 -3.86
N VAL A 80 1.67 -9.43 -4.39
CA VAL A 80 2.08 -8.44 -5.40
C VAL A 80 1.20 -8.56 -6.65
N GLY A 81 0.58 -7.45 -7.06
CA GLY A 81 -0.39 -7.39 -8.15
C GLY A 81 -1.85 -7.49 -7.71
N SER A 82 -2.14 -7.80 -6.45
CA SER A 82 -3.50 -7.77 -5.92
C SER A 82 -4.07 -6.34 -5.93
N ARG A 83 -5.37 -6.25 -6.21
CA ARG A 83 -6.18 -5.04 -5.98
C ARG A 83 -6.55 -4.95 -4.51
N MET A 84 -6.55 -3.75 -3.96
CA MET A 84 -6.83 -3.49 -2.55
C MET A 84 -7.83 -2.34 -2.42
N PRO A 85 -8.82 -2.44 -1.53
CA PRO A 85 -9.74 -1.35 -1.24
C PRO A 85 -8.98 -0.17 -0.63
N LEU A 86 -9.06 0.99 -1.28
CA LEU A 86 -8.33 2.17 -0.84
C LEU A 86 -8.90 2.70 0.49
N HIS A 87 -10.21 2.67 0.67
CA HIS A 87 -10.86 3.15 1.89
C HIS A 87 -10.69 2.21 3.08
N ALA A 88 -10.50 0.91 2.85
CA ALA A 88 -10.46 -0.07 3.95
C ALA A 88 -9.03 -0.46 4.36
N THR A 89 -7.97 0.05 3.73
CA THR A 89 -6.57 -0.33 4.05
C THR A 89 -5.77 0.85 4.56
N SER A 90 -4.84 0.65 5.49
CA SER A 90 -4.01 1.75 6.02
C SER A 90 -3.15 2.41 4.93
N ALA A 91 -2.59 1.63 3.99
CA ALA A 91 -1.88 2.20 2.86
C ALA A 91 -2.82 2.97 1.91
N GLY A 92 -4.01 2.43 1.62
CA GLY A 92 -5.00 3.09 0.79
C GLY A 92 -5.48 4.41 1.39
N LYS A 93 -5.86 4.42 2.68
CA LYS A 93 -6.25 5.63 3.40
C LYS A 93 -5.11 6.65 3.45
N ALA A 94 -3.86 6.21 3.63
CA ALA A 94 -2.70 7.09 3.54
C ALA A 94 -2.50 7.69 2.14
N VAL A 95 -2.83 6.98 1.06
CA VAL A 95 -2.85 7.57 -0.29
C VAL A 95 -3.97 8.58 -0.41
N LEU A 96 -5.21 8.21 -0.07
CA LEU A 96 -6.41 9.06 -0.18
C LEU A 96 -6.28 10.36 0.61
N ALA A 97 -5.70 10.32 1.81
CA ALA A 97 -5.51 11.49 2.66
C ALA A 97 -4.60 12.55 2.03
N PHE A 98 -3.70 12.16 1.14
CA PHE A 98 -2.73 13.07 0.52
C PHE A 98 -2.98 13.31 -0.97
N LEU A 99 -4.01 12.70 -1.55
CA LEU A 99 -4.53 13.08 -2.86
C LEU A 99 -5.28 14.42 -2.79
N PRO A 100 -5.40 15.15 -3.92
CA PRO A 100 -6.28 16.30 -4.00
C PRO A 100 -7.74 15.91 -3.71
N ASP A 101 -8.46 16.72 -2.93
CA ASP A 101 -9.82 16.38 -2.46
C ASP A 101 -10.80 15.97 -3.57
N HIS A 102 -10.70 16.59 -4.75
CA HIS A 102 -11.53 16.22 -5.90
C HIS A 102 -11.25 14.80 -6.39
N ARG A 103 -9.98 14.36 -6.41
CA ARG A 103 -9.61 12.99 -6.80
C ARG A 103 -10.07 11.99 -5.74
N THR A 104 -9.87 12.31 -4.48
CA THR A 104 -10.37 11.47 -3.38
C THR A 104 -11.88 11.28 -3.48
N ARG A 105 -12.64 12.35 -3.76
CA ARG A 105 -14.08 12.26 -4.01
C ARG A 105 -14.41 11.38 -5.22
N ASP A 106 -13.77 11.60 -6.36
CA ASP A 106 -14.01 10.82 -7.58
C ASP A 106 -13.78 9.31 -7.36
N ILE A 107 -12.78 8.95 -6.54
CA ILE A 107 -12.44 7.56 -6.24
C ILE A 107 -13.47 6.92 -5.30
N LEU A 108 -13.97 7.68 -4.32
CA LEU A 108 -14.86 7.17 -3.28
C LEU A 108 -16.35 7.23 -3.67
N ASP A 109 -16.71 7.95 -4.73
CA ASP A 109 -18.09 8.06 -5.23
C ASP A 109 -18.66 6.69 -5.65
N ASP A 110 -17.80 5.75 -6.05
CA ASP A 110 -18.14 4.46 -6.65
C ASP A 110 -18.19 3.26 -5.68
N SER A 111 -18.50 3.48 -4.41
CA SER A 111 -18.87 2.50 -3.34
C SER A 111 -17.80 2.19 -2.28
N LEU A 112 -18.11 2.57 -1.04
CA LEU A 112 -17.43 2.11 0.17
C LEU A 112 -17.94 0.70 0.50
N THR A 113 -17.24 -0.32 0.01
CA THR A 113 -17.61 -1.72 0.26
C THR A 113 -17.29 -2.09 1.71
N GLU A 114 -18.20 -2.77 2.39
CA GLU A 114 -17.96 -3.36 3.70
C GLU A 114 -17.11 -4.63 3.53
N GLU A 115 -15.86 -4.59 3.98
CA GLU A 115 -14.96 -5.76 3.94
C GLU A 115 -15.06 -6.57 5.25
N THR A 116 -15.28 -5.86 6.36
CA THR A 116 -15.48 -6.39 7.71
C THR A 116 -16.48 -5.50 8.47
N PRO A 117 -16.99 -5.94 9.63
CA PRO A 117 -17.85 -5.09 10.47
C PRO A 117 -17.19 -3.80 10.98
N ASN A 118 -15.86 -3.67 10.86
CA ASN A 118 -15.11 -2.49 11.27
C ASN A 118 -14.81 -1.54 10.10
N THR A 119 -15.16 -1.89 8.87
CA THR A 119 -14.88 -1.05 7.70
C THR A 119 -15.69 0.25 7.77
N THR A 120 -15.02 1.40 7.66
CA THR A 120 -15.71 2.69 7.49
C THR A 120 -16.44 2.71 6.15
N THR A 121 -17.78 2.73 6.20
CA THR A 121 -18.66 2.70 5.01
C THR A 121 -19.46 3.98 4.79
N ASP A 122 -19.30 4.97 5.68
CA ASP A 122 -19.85 6.32 5.52
C ASP A 122 -18.78 7.28 4.98
N PHE A 123 -19.14 8.06 3.96
CA PHE A 123 -18.21 8.95 3.29
C PHE A 123 -17.80 10.15 4.16
N GLU A 124 -18.71 10.70 4.95
CA GLU A 124 -18.41 11.85 5.81
C GLU A 124 -17.51 11.41 6.97
N GLU A 125 -17.76 10.23 7.55
CA GLU A 125 -16.88 9.61 8.55
C GLU A 125 -15.49 9.35 7.97
N LEU A 126 -15.40 8.74 6.80
CA LEU A 126 -14.12 8.49 6.14
C LEU A 126 -13.38 9.80 5.82
N ARG A 127 -14.08 10.84 5.37
CA ARG A 127 -13.46 12.15 5.13
C ARG A 127 -12.82 12.69 6.40
N ASP A 128 -13.54 12.66 7.52
CA ASP A 128 -13.06 13.18 8.79
C ASP A 128 -11.85 12.38 9.30
N GLU A 129 -11.81 11.06 9.04
CA GLU A 129 -10.61 10.23 9.27
C GLU A 129 -9.44 10.65 8.36
N LEU A 130 -9.67 10.84 7.06
CA LEU A 130 -8.63 11.23 6.11
C LEU A 130 -8.02 12.59 6.45
N ASP A 131 -8.82 13.55 6.94
CA ASP A 131 -8.33 14.84 7.41
C ASP A 131 -7.41 14.69 8.63
N GLN A 132 -7.79 13.86 9.61
CA GLN A 132 -6.92 13.53 10.75
C GLN A 132 -5.62 12.86 10.31
N MET A 133 -5.70 11.94 9.33
CA MET A 133 -4.54 11.24 8.76
C MET A 133 -3.58 12.21 8.05
N ARG A 134 -4.13 13.21 7.36
CA ARG A 134 -3.37 14.27 6.72
C ARG A 134 -2.60 15.12 7.74
N GLU A 135 -3.23 15.43 8.88
CA GLU A 135 -2.60 16.20 9.96
C GLU A 135 -1.49 15.41 10.68
N GLN A 136 -1.73 14.14 11.00
CA GLN A 136 -0.77 13.32 11.76
C GLN A 136 0.32 12.67 10.91
N GLY A 137 0.12 12.54 9.59
CA GLY A 137 1.11 11.99 8.65
C GLY A 137 1.09 10.47 8.48
N TYR A 138 0.09 9.78 9.04
CA TYR A 138 -0.08 8.33 8.91
C TYR A 138 -1.56 7.95 8.99
N ALA A 139 -1.87 6.74 8.53
CA ALA A 139 -3.17 6.11 8.65
C ALA A 139 -3.06 4.84 9.49
N VAL A 140 -4.13 4.51 10.19
CA VAL A 140 -4.25 3.25 10.94
C VAL A 140 -5.46 2.50 10.39
N ASN A 141 -5.35 1.19 10.35
CA ASN A 141 -6.43 0.26 10.09
C ASN A 141 -6.53 -0.68 11.29
N HIS A 142 -7.73 -0.75 11.86
CA HIS A 142 -8.09 -1.65 12.94
C HIS A 142 -9.09 -2.68 12.45
N GLU A 143 -8.59 -3.78 11.89
CA GLU A 143 -9.40 -4.90 11.39
C GLU A 143 -10.41 -4.53 10.30
N GLU A 144 -10.14 -3.48 9.52
CA GLU A 144 -11.11 -2.93 8.56
C GLU A 144 -11.09 -3.64 7.21
N HIS A 145 -10.00 -4.32 6.88
CA HIS A 145 -9.86 -5.07 5.61
C HIS A 145 -9.88 -6.58 5.85
N ILE A 146 -9.28 -7.01 6.97
CA ILE A 146 -9.19 -8.41 7.36
C ILE A 146 -9.39 -8.46 8.88
N GLU A 147 -10.36 -9.23 9.35
CA GLU A 147 -10.57 -9.46 10.78
C GLU A 147 -9.31 -10.08 11.43
N GLY A 148 -8.93 -9.59 12.60
CA GLY A 148 -7.72 -9.99 13.32
C GLY A 148 -6.41 -9.41 12.78
N LEU A 149 -6.45 -8.45 11.85
CA LEU A 149 -5.27 -7.79 11.29
C LEU A 149 -5.33 -6.28 11.50
N ASN A 150 -4.30 -5.72 12.14
CA ASN A 150 -4.09 -4.27 12.23
C ASN A 150 -2.95 -3.84 11.31
N ALA A 151 -2.98 -2.58 10.90
CA ALA A 151 -1.93 -2.00 10.08
C ALA A 151 -1.75 -0.50 10.28
N ILE A 152 -0.53 -0.02 10.07
CA ILE A 152 -0.20 1.41 10.02
C ILE A 152 0.37 1.71 8.64
N GLY A 153 -0.07 2.80 8.02
CA GLY A 153 0.35 3.24 6.69
C GLY A 153 0.89 4.65 6.71
N ALA A 154 1.90 4.94 5.89
CA ALA A 154 2.46 6.27 5.69
C ALA A 154 2.62 6.56 4.18
N PRO A 155 2.29 7.78 3.73
CA PRO A 155 2.42 8.15 2.33
C PRO A 155 3.90 8.28 1.94
N VAL A 156 4.23 7.96 0.69
CA VAL A 156 5.52 8.27 0.07
C VAL A 156 5.29 9.41 -0.92
N ARG A 157 5.84 10.59 -0.63
CA ARG A 157 5.62 11.80 -1.43
C ARG A 157 6.85 12.24 -2.21
N LYS A 158 6.60 12.97 -3.29
CA LYS A 158 7.59 13.73 -4.06
C LYS A 158 7.79 15.10 -3.43
N ALA A 159 8.85 15.80 -3.88
CA ALA A 159 9.18 17.14 -3.41
C ALA A 159 8.10 18.20 -3.72
N ASP A 160 7.24 17.95 -4.72
CA ASP A 160 6.10 18.80 -5.07
C ASP A 160 4.84 18.51 -4.22
N GLY A 161 4.92 17.57 -3.28
CA GLY A 161 3.81 17.12 -2.46
C GLY A 161 2.95 16.02 -3.09
N GLY A 162 3.21 15.64 -4.34
CA GLY A 162 2.48 14.56 -5.02
C GLY A 162 2.75 13.20 -4.39
N VAL A 163 1.69 12.43 -4.17
CA VAL A 163 1.77 11.06 -3.62
C VAL A 163 2.21 10.08 -4.70
N VAL A 164 3.24 9.29 -4.41
CA VAL A 164 3.67 8.16 -5.24
C VAL A 164 2.87 6.91 -4.90
N GLY A 165 2.58 6.72 -3.62
CA GLY A 165 1.92 5.56 -3.04
C GLY A 165 2.04 5.63 -1.52
N ALA A 166 1.84 4.51 -0.83
CA ALA A 166 2.02 4.42 0.61
C ALA A 166 2.65 3.10 1.03
N ILE A 167 3.49 3.15 2.06
CA ILE A 167 4.04 1.96 2.72
C ILE A 167 3.19 1.64 3.94
N SER A 168 2.82 0.38 4.13
CA SER A 168 2.18 -0.09 5.36
C SER A 168 2.93 -1.22 6.02
N VAL A 169 2.82 -1.27 7.35
CA VAL A 169 3.24 -2.39 8.19
C VAL A 169 1.98 -3.01 8.79
N SER A 170 1.86 -4.33 8.72
CA SER A 170 0.67 -5.05 9.20
C SER A 170 1.02 -6.33 9.94
N GLY A 171 0.16 -6.70 10.88
CA GLY A 171 0.33 -7.91 11.69
C GLY A 171 -0.92 -8.20 12.53
N PRO A 172 -0.91 -9.30 13.31
CA PRO A 172 -2.07 -9.71 14.11
C PRO A 172 -2.49 -8.62 15.10
N THR A 173 -3.81 -8.39 15.25
CA THR A 173 -4.37 -7.43 16.21
C THR A 173 -3.76 -7.59 17.60
N LYS A 174 -3.67 -8.82 18.10
CA LYS A 174 -3.13 -9.11 19.44
C LYS A 174 -1.71 -8.57 19.66
N ARG A 175 -0.88 -8.54 18.61
CA ARG A 175 0.49 -8.01 18.68
C ARG A 175 0.48 -6.49 18.67
N PHE A 176 -0.39 -5.90 17.86
CA PHE A 176 -0.58 -4.44 17.83
C PHE A 176 -1.13 -3.87 19.15
N GLU A 177 -1.90 -4.67 19.89
CA GLU A 177 -2.40 -4.34 21.23
C GLU A 177 -1.35 -4.53 22.35
N GLU A 178 -0.20 -5.15 22.08
CA GLU A 178 0.88 -5.24 23.06
C GLU A 178 1.42 -3.85 23.41
N ASP A 179 1.69 -3.62 24.70
CA ASP A 179 2.06 -2.29 25.20
C ASP A 179 3.28 -1.73 24.47
N GLY A 180 3.08 -0.59 23.79
CA GLY A 180 4.12 0.12 23.05
C GLY A 180 4.38 -0.37 21.63
N PHE A 181 3.87 -1.53 21.20
CA PHE A 181 4.19 -2.12 19.89
C PHE A 181 3.74 -1.23 18.73
N GLU A 182 2.47 -0.81 18.70
CA GLU A 182 1.94 0.06 17.64
C GLU A 182 2.75 1.37 17.55
N LYS A 183 3.10 1.96 18.70
CA LYS A 183 3.89 3.19 18.78
C LYS A 183 5.30 3.00 18.21
N GLU A 184 5.93 1.86 18.48
CA GLU A 184 7.23 1.49 17.92
C GLU A 184 7.15 1.36 16.40
N ILE A 185 6.21 0.55 15.89
CA ILE A 185 6.01 0.35 14.45
C ILE A 185 5.74 1.68 13.75
N ARG A 186 4.86 2.52 14.31
CA ARG A 186 4.59 3.86 13.80
C ARG A 186 5.85 4.71 13.71
N SER A 187 6.64 4.75 14.80
CA SER A 187 7.86 5.56 14.84
C SER A 187 8.88 5.09 13.81
N GLN A 188 9.05 3.78 13.65
CA GLN A 188 9.95 3.21 12.65
C GLN A 188 9.44 3.53 11.24
N LEU A 189 8.17 3.25 10.93
CA LEU A 189 7.58 3.49 9.61
C LEU A 189 7.71 4.97 9.19
N LEU A 190 7.39 5.91 10.08
CA LEU A 190 7.50 7.34 9.78
C LEU A 190 8.94 7.79 9.56
N GLY A 191 9.89 7.32 10.37
CA GLY A 191 11.31 7.63 10.20
C GLY A 191 11.86 7.13 8.86
N GLU A 192 11.55 5.88 8.54
CA GLU A 192 11.98 5.20 7.30
C GLU A 192 11.36 5.82 6.05
N THR A 193 10.08 6.19 6.13
CA THR A 193 9.36 6.86 5.04
C THR A 193 9.91 8.26 4.81
N ASN A 194 10.19 9.03 5.87
CA ASN A 194 10.82 10.35 5.75
C ASN A 194 12.22 10.28 5.12
N GLU A 195 13.03 9.29 5.49
CA GLU A 195 14.33 9.07 4.84
C GLU A 195 14.18 8.78 3.34
N LEU A 196 13.20 7.95 2.98
CA LEU A 196 12.87 7.66 1.58
C LEU A 196 12.43 8.91 0.82
N GLU A 197 11.53 9.73 1.38
CA GLU A 197 11.09 11.00 0.79
C GLU A 197 12.28 11.95 0.54
N LEU A 198 13.21 12.06 1.50
CA LEU A 198 14.44 12.85 1.33
C LEU A 198 15.32 12.31 0.20
N ASN A 199 15.47 10.99 0.09
CA ASN A 199 16.24 10.36 -0.98
C ASN A 199 15.59 10.56 -2.36
N ILE A 200 14.26 10.50 -2.44
CA ILE A 200 13.48 10.80 -3.65
C ILE A 200 13.72 12.25 -4.08
N ALA A 201 13.66 13.20 -3.15
CA ALA A 201 13.83 14.63 -3.45
C ALA A 201 15.26 14.99 -3.91
N HIS A 202 16.29 14.31 -3.40
CA HIS A 202 17.69 14.67 -3.64
C HIS A 202 18.40 13.83 -4.72
N LYS A 203 17.88 12.65 -5.10
CA LYS A 203 18.43 11.89 -6.24
C LYS A 203 18.04 12.56 -7.56
N ARG A 204 19.04 13.18 -8.22
CA ARG A 204 18.88 13.78 -9.56
C ARG A 204 18.31 12.76 -10.58
N GLY A 205 17.26 13.19 -11.29
CA GLY A 205 16.62 12.41 -12.36
C GLY A 205 15.52 11.45 -11.89
N VAL A 206 14.86 11.82 -10.81
CA VAL A 206 13.59 11.29 -10.30
C VAL A 206 12.47 12.27 -10.64
#